data_AF-A0A089I0L4-F1
#
_entry.id   AF-A0A089I0L4-F1
#
_cell.length_a   1.000
_cell.length_b   1.000
_cell.length_c   1.000
_cell.angle_alpha   90.00
_cell.angle_beta   90.00
_cell.angle_gamma   90.00
#
_symmetry.space_group_name_H-M   'P 1'
#
loop_
_entity.id
_entity.type
_entity.pdbx_description
1 polymer ?
#
loop_
_entity_poly.entity_id
_entity_poly.type
_entity_poly.pdbx_seq_one_letter_code
_entity_poly.pdbx_strand_id
1 'polypeptide(L)'
;MIEIITKVETLFEAAILASNKADAKPFLSEIRSLEVSLNLTPYLRIVFNEFLAYAENASGQVKEKEHWKAAAEQSLYKLTSGLR
;
A
#
# COMPACT_ATOMS: atom_id res chain seq x y z
N MET A 1 -1.59 6.47 15.16
CA MET A 1 -0.65 6.39 14.01
C MET A 1 -0.20 4.95 13.77
N ILE A 2 0.36 4.26 14.76
CA ILE A 2 0.74 2.83 14.65
C ILE A 2 -0.44 1.96 14.18
N GLU A 3 -1.62 2.11 14.78
CA GLU A 3 -2.82 1.35 14.38
C GLU A 3 -3.23 1.56 12.92
N ILE A 4 -3.03 2.77 12.38
CA ILE A 4 -3.36 3.09 10.98
C ILE A 4 -2.38 2.39 10.05
N ILE A 5 -1.09 2.35 10.40
CA ILE A 5 -0.08 1.65 9.61
C ILE A 5 -0.29 0.14 9.62
N THR A 6 -0.62 -0.45 10.76
CA THR A 6 -1.00 -1.88 10.84
C THR A 6 -2.22 -2.19 9.98
N LYS A 7 -3.20 -1.26 9.92
CA LYS A 7 -4.35 -1.39 9.04
C LYS A 7 -3.96 -1.31 7.56
N VAL A 8 -3.05 -0.41 7.19
CA VAL A 8 -2.49 -0.32 5.82
C VAL A 8 -1.78 -1.62 5.43
N GLU A 9 -0.95 -2.18 6.30
CA GLU A 9 -0.27 -3.48 6.08
C GLU A 9 -1.27 -4.62 5.86
N THR A 10 -2.32 -4.68 6.68
CA THR A 10 -3.36 -5.71 6.57
C THR A 10 -4.13 -5.61 5.25
N LEU A 11 -4.54 -4.40 4.86
CA LEU A 11 -5.24 -4.16 3.60
C LEU A 11 -4.35 -4.43 2.39
N PHE A 12 -3.05 -4.13 2.50
CA PHE A 12 -2.08 -4.41 1.45
C PHE A 12 -1.99 -5.91 1.19
N GLU A 13 -1.78 -6.74 2.22
CA GLU A 13 -1.74 -8.19 2.06
C GLU A 13 -3.06 -8.75 1.50
N ALA A 14 -4.21 -8.22 1.92
CA ALA A 14 -5.50 -8.59 1.35
C ALA A 14 -5.59 -8.26 -0.16
N ALA A 15 -5.07 -7.10 -0.59
CA ALA A 15 -5.01 -6.72 -2.01
C ALA A 15 -4.08 -7.62 -2.83
N ILE A 16 -2.96 -8.05 -2.24
CA ILE A 16 -2.01 -8.98 -2.88
C ILE A 16 -2.61 -10.37 -3.04
N LEU A 17 -3.35 -10.85 -2.05
CA LEU A 17 -3.97 -12.18 -2.04
C LEU A 17 -5.29 -12.25 -2.83
N ALA A 18 -5.84 -11.12 -3.24
CA ALA A 18 -7.05 -11.05 -4.06
C ALA A 18 -6.91 -11.88 -5.35
N SER A 19 -8.02 -12.47 -5.80
CA SER A 19 -8.02 -13.36 -6.98
C SER A 19 -7.85 -12.59 -8.30
N ASN A 20 -8.24 -11.31 -8.33
CA ASN A 20 -8.09 -10.43 -9.49
C ASN A 20 -8.05 -8.95 -9.04
N LYS A 21 -7.83 -8.03 -9.98
CA LYS A 21 -7.75 -6.60 -9.68
C LYS A 21 -9.09 -5.99 -9.23
N ALA A 22 -10.22 -6.53 -9.68
CA ALA A 22 -11.53 -6.05 -9.23
C ALA A 22 -11.73 -6.35 -7.75
N ASP A 23 -11.33 -7.53 -7.29
CA ASP A 23 -11.40 -7.95 -5.89
C ASP A 23 -10.39 -7.22 -5.00
N ALA A 24 -9.25 -6.79 -5.56
CA ALA A 24 -8.26 -6.02 -4.83
C ALA A 24 -8.65 -4.54 -4.62
N LYS A 25 -9.48 -4.00 -5.53
CA LYS A 25 -9.82 -2.57 -5.59
C LYS A 25 -10.39 -2.00 -4.28
N PRO A 26 -11.30 -2.70 -3.56
CA PRO A 26 -11.83 -2.19 -2.29
C PRO A 26 -10.73 -1.95 -1.25
N PHE A 27 -9.77 -2.87 -1.13
CA PHE A 27 -8.67 -2.75 -0.17
C PHE A 27 -7.75 -1.57 -0.50
N LEU A 28 -7.37 -1.41 -1.77
CA LEU A 28 -6.52 -0.30 -2.22
C LEU A 28 -7.24 1.06 -2.06
N SER A 29 -8.54 1.10 -2.32
CA SER A 29 -9.36 2.30 -2.09
C SER A 29 -9.45 2.65 -0.61
N GLU A 30 -9.55 1.65 0.27
CA GLU A 30 -9.55 1.88 1.70
C GLU A 30 -8.19 2.40 2.19
N ILE A 31 -7.07 1.83 1.72
CA ILE A 31 -5.73 2.38 1.98
C ILE A 31 -5.66 3.84 1.57
N ARG A 32 -6.11 4.19 0.36
CA ARG A 32 -6.14 5.57 -0.13
C ARG A 32 -6.92 6.50 0.79
N SER A 33 -8.06 6.04 1.34
CA SER A 33 -8.87 6.84 2.27
C SER A 33 -8.16 7.12 3.60
N LEU A 34 -7.25 6.24 4.03
CA LEU A 34 -6.48 6.41 5.28
C LEU A 34 -5.36 7.46 5.16
N GLU A 35 -5.01 7.91 3.95
CA GLU A 35 -3.99 8.94 3.72
C GLU A 35 -4.24 10.20 4.57
N VAL A 36 -5.50 10.61 4.69
CA VAL A 36 -5.90 11.83 5.42
C VAL A 36 -5.56 11.73 6.91
N SER A 37 -5.54 10.52 7.46
CA SER A 37 -5.29 10.24 8.87
C SER A 37 -3.80 10.09 9.20
N LEU A 38 -2.94 10.05 8.18
CA LEU A 38 -1.50 9.85 8.34
C LEU A 38 -0.70 11.16 8.48
N ASN A 39 -1.33 12.33 8.27
CA ASN A 39 -0.68 13.65 8.36
C ASN A 39 0.69 13.71 7.64
N LEU A 40 0.73 13.22 6.41
CA LEU A 40 1.98 13.03 5.67
C LEU A 40 2.64 14.36 5.27
N THR A 41 3.95 14.45 5.49
CA THR A 41 4.79 15.50 4.88
C THR A 41 4.79 15.37 3.34
N PRO A 42 5.19 16.39 2.58
CA PRO A 42 5.25 16.31 1.12
C PRO A 42 6.06 15.11 0.60
N TYR A 43 7.20 14.81 1.22
CA TYR A 43 8.01 13.64 0.87
C TYR A 43 7.28 12.33 1.15
N LEU A 44 6.68 12.18 2.34
CA LEU A 44 5.97 10.94 2.68
C LEU A 44 4.70 10.73 1.85
N ARG A 45 4.07 11.81 1.38
CA ARG A 45 2.97 11.74 0.42
C ARG A 45 3.42 11.18 -0.94
N ILE A 46 4.64 11.50 -1.39
CA ILE A 46 5.21 10.89 -2.61
C ILE A 46 5.42 9.39 -2.37
N VAL A 47 6.07 9.02 -1.27
CA VAL A 47 6.32 7.61 -0.89
C VAL A 47 5.02 6.82 -0.77
N PHE A 48 3.96 7.42 -0.21
CA PHE A 48 2.65 6.79 -0.11
C PHE A 48 2.00 6.53 -1.48
N ASN A 49 2.12 7.47 -2.41
CA ASN A 49 1.61 7.28 -3.77
C ASN A 49 2.42 6.23 -4.55
N GLU A 50 3.75 6.17 -4.36
CA GLU A 50 4.59 5.10 -4.90
C GLU A 50 4.16 3.73 -4.36
N PHE A 51 3.99 3.62 -3.04
CA PHE A 51 3.48 2.42 -2.39
C PHE A 51 2.15 1.96 -3.01
N LEU A 52 1.17 2.86 -3.13
CA LEU A 52 -0.13 2.54 -3.73
C LEU A 52 -0.03 2.09 -5.19
N ALA A 53 0.81 2.75 -6.00
CA ALA A 53 1.01 2.38 -7.39
C ALA A 53 1.65 0.98 -7.53
N TYR A 54 2.64 0.65 -6.69
CA TYR A 54 3.23 -0.68 -6.68
C TYR A 54 2.26 -1.74 -6.16
N ALA A 55 1.48 -1.43 -5.11
CA ALA A 55 0.44 -2.31 -4.61
C ALA A 55 -0.64 -2.59 -5.67
N GLU A 56 -1.05 -1.57 -6.43
CA GLU A 56 -1.98 -1.75 -7.55
C GLU A 56 -1.39 -2.67 -8.63
N ASN A 57 -0.11 -2.50 -8.97
CA ASN A 57 0.57 -3.36 -9.94
C ASN A 57 0.74 -4.81 -9.45
N ALA A 58 0.98 -5.02 -8.16
CA ALA A 58 1.13 -6.33 -7.53
C ALA A 58 -0.19 -7.04 -7.24
N SER A 59 -1.31 -6.32 -7.19
CA SER A 59 -2.61 -6.83 -6.77
C SER A 59 -3.25 -7.80 -7.78
N GLY A 60 -4.04 -8.74 -7.27
CA GLY A 60 -4.68 -9.77 -8.10
C GLY A 60 -3.69 -10.82 -8.62
N GLN A 61 -4.07 -11.61 -9.63
CA GLN A 61 -3.15 -12.53 -10.30
C GLN A 61 -2.40 -11.83 -11.45
N VAL A 62 -1.10 -11.53 -11.24
CA VAL A 62 -0.25 -10.82 -12.21
C VAL A 62 1.11 -11.51 -12.37
N LYS A 63 1.70 -11.41 -13.57
CA LYS A 63 2.94 -12.12 -13.95
C LYS A 63 4.18 -11.71 -13.14
N GLU A 64 4.27 -10.45 -12.75
CA GLU A 64 5.42 -9.87 -12.04
C GLU A 64 5.10 -9.54 -10.57
N LYS A 65 4.17 -10.29 -9.96
CA LYS A 65 3.66 -10.01 -8.61
C LYS A 65 4.77 -9.78 -7.60
N GLU A 66 5.75 -10.68 -7.53
CA GLU A 66 6.83 -10.59 -6.54
C GLU A 66 7.70 -9.34 -6.70
N HIS A 67 7.97 -8.92 -7.94
CA HIS A 67 8.72 -7.69 -8.19
C HIS A 67 7.96 -6.47 -7.67
N TRP A 68 6.68 -6.35 -8.02
CA TRP A 68 5.85 -5.22 -7.59
C TRP A 68 5.56 -5.26 -6.09
N LYS A 69 5.41 -6.45 -5.50
CA LYS A 69 5.24 -6.65 -4.06
C LYS A 69 6.47 -6.13 -3.31
N ALA A 70 7.67 -6.52 -3.72
CA ALA A 70 8.91 -6.06 -3.09
C ALA A 70 9.08 -4.53 -3.18
N ALA A 71 8.71 -3.92 -4.32
CA ALA A 71 8.73 -2.46 -4.47
C ALA A 71 7.70 -1.75 -3.55
N ALA A 72 6.51 -2.34 -3.40
CA ALA A 72 5.49 -1.85 -2.48
C ALA A 72 5.96 -1.95 -1.01
N GLU A 73 6.52 -3.10 -0.60
CA GLU A 73 7.06 -3.31 0.75
C GLU A 73 8.19 -2.33 1.08
N GLN A 74 9.10 -2.07 0.12
CA GLN A 74 10.16 -1.09 0.29
C GLN A 74 9.59 0.32 0.52
N SER A 75 8.54 0.69 -0.21
CA SER A 75 7.88 2.00 -0.07
C SER A 75 7.14 2.10 1.25
N LEU A 76 6.48 1.02 1.68
CA LEU A 76 5.82 0.92 2.98
C LEU A 76 6.82 1.02 4.13
N TYR A 77 7.99 0.38 4.03
CA TYR A 77 9.06 0.52 5.02
C TYR A 77 9.55 1.97 5.16
N LYS A 78 9.74 2.68 4.04
CA LYS A 78 10.10 4.10 4.04
C LYS A 78 9.01 4.96 4.71
N LEU A 79 7.74 4.67 4.41
CA LEU A 79 6.59 5.35 5.00
C LEU A 79 6.56 5.15 6.52
N THR A 80 6.64 3.90 6.98
CA THR A 80 6.65 3.56 8.41
C THR A 80 7.84 4.17 9.14
N SER A 81 9.02 4.19 8.52
CA SER A 81 10.22 4.77 9.12
C SER A 81 10.15 6.30 9.23
N GLY A 82 9.54 6.98 8.26
CA GLY A 82 9.37 8.43 8.30
C GLY A 82 8.23 8.94 9.18
N LEU A 83 7.36 8.04 9.65
CA LEU A 83 6.26 8.33 10.57
C LEU A 83 6.60 8.05 12.05
N ARG A 84 7.76 7.43 12.32
CA ARG A 84 8.29 7.25 13.68
C ARG A 84 9.07 8.48 14.12
#